data_AF-A0A919DG37-F1
#
_entry.id   AF-A0A919DG37-F1
#
_cell.length_a   1.000
_cell.length_b   1.000
_cell.length_c   1.000
_cell.angle_alpha   90.00
_cell.angle_beta   90.00
_cell.angle_gamma   90.00
#
_symmetry.space_group_name_H-M   'P 1'
#
loop_
_entity.id
_entity.type
_entity.pdbx_description
1 polymer ?
#
loop_
_entity_poly.entity_id
_entity_poly.type
_entity_poly.pdbx_seq_one_letter_code
_entity_poly.pdbx_strand_id
1 'polypeptide(L)'
;MRDDAQPRLTTPADESPEAPSRAEPPREVRDRLHVHGHETLRNMIRSQRVYERCRTQGRFVTPTPAELDALRGSPEDRDDLAGDTLLKVLEQAEQPWTTWDARKGASLETYVVGALLLHFPRVFSSWRKARRHRQELRRHLAADAGTAPTPAGTGTADPALTVVARDVLERALRTADPDVRVILVLVAAGHPRRAVAEQLGISERAVEGRLHRFRKQIRDSALGQDVRDVLREQASLRA
;
A
#
# COMPACT_ATOMS: atom_id res chain seq x y z
N MET A 1 0.30 80.44 -22.50
CA MET A 1 -1.12 80.13 -22.24
C MET A 1 -1.69 79.58 -23.55
N ARG A 2 -2.36 78.41 -23.53
CA ARG A 2 -2.35 77.30 -24.52
C ARG A 2 -1.17 76.36 -24.22
N ASP A 3 -1.26 75.30 -23.44
CA ASP A 3 -2.32 74.37 -23.02
C ASP A 3 -2.80 73.35 -24.06
N ASP A 4 -2.50 72.10 -23.70
CA ASP A 4 -3.02 70.78 -24.09
C ASP A 4 -3.06 70.29 -25.54
N ALA A 5 -2.30 69.20 -25.80
CA ALA A 5 -2.82 67.82 -25.80
C ALA A 5 -1.95 66.93 -26.72
N GLN A 6 -1.00 66.18 -26.14
CA GLN A 6 -0.38 65.05 -26.85
C GLN A 6 -1.33 63.83 -26.83
N PRO A 7 -1.45 63.07 -27.94
CA PRO A 7 -2.27 61.87 -27.98
C PRO A 7 -1.62 60.76 -27.14
N ARG A 8 -2.36 60.24 -26.16
CA ARG A 8 -1.99 59.06 -25.38
C ARG A 8 -2.00 57.83 -26.29
N LEU A 9 -0.83 57.21 -26.44
CA LEU A 9 -0.71 55.84 -26.93
C LEU A 9 -1.47 54.92 -25.96
N THR A 10 -2.59 54.39 -26.40
CA THR A 10 -3.24 53.23 -25.78
C THR A 10 -2.33 52.02 -25.95
N THR A 11 -1.61 51.68 -24.89
CA THR A 11 -1.00 50.36 -24.72
C THR A 11 -2.11 49.31 -24.79
N PRO A 12 -2.00 48.25 -25.60
CA PRO A 12 -2.94 47.14 -25.52
C PRO A 12 -2.84 46.55 -24.11
N ALA A 13 -4.02 46.34 -23.51
CA ALA A 13 -4.17 45.69 -22.24
C ALA A 13 -3.37 44.38 -22.23
N ASP A 14 -2.36 44.38 -21.36
CA ASP A 14 -1.92 43.26 -20.54
C ASP A 14 -2.93 42.09 -20.55
N GLU A 15 -2.76 41.16 -21.50
CA GLU A 15 -3.24 39.78 -21.38
C GLU A 15 -2.41 39.09 -20.31
N SER A 16 -2.63 39.52 -19.07
CA SER A 16 -2.20 38.80 -17.89
C SER A 16 -2.84 37.41 -17.95
N PRO A 17 -2.05 36.33 -17.86
CA PRO A 17 -2.60 34.98 -17.92
C PRO A 17 -3.55 34.81 -16.74
N GLU A 18 -4.78 34.47 -17.11
CA GLU A 18 -5.89 34.10 -16.24
C GLU A 18 -5.36 33.31 -15.02
N ALA A 19 -5.59 33.85 -13.83
CA ALA A 19 -5.14 33.24 -12.59
C ALA A 19 -5.53 31.76 -12.56
N PRO A 20 -4.63 30.81 -12.25
CA PRO A 20 -5.01 29.40 -12.16
C PRO A 20 -6.10 29.29 -11.11
N SER A 21 -7.29 28.94 -11.60
CA SER A 21 -8.54 28.91 -10.86
C SER A 21 -8.39 28.07 -9.60
N ARG A 22 -8.93 28.58 -8.48
CA ARG A 22 -9.21 27.81 -7.25
C ARG A 22 -10.24 26.67 -7.49
N ALA A 23 -10.65 26.45 -8.74
CA ALA A 23 -11.50 25.34 -9.12
C ALA A 23 -10.81 24.01 -8.83
N GLU A 24 -11.60 23.06 -8.34
CA GLU A 24 -11.17 21.70 -8.16
C GLU A 24 -10.68 21.13 -9.51
N PRO A 25 -9.49 20.49 -9.54
CA PRO A 25 -8.98 19.90 -10.77
C PRO A 25 -9.93 18.80 -11.28
N PRO A 26 -10.03 18.61 -12.62
CA PRO A 26 -10.84 17.55 -13.20
C PRO A 26 -10.54 16.19 -12.56
N ARG A 27 -11.53 15.30 -12.50
CA ARG A 27 -11.41 13.97 -11.88
C ARG A 27 -10.19 13.20 -12.39
N GLU A 28 -9.95 13.20 -13.69
CA GLU A 28 -8.80 12.53 -14.32
C GLU A 28 -7.45 13.06 -13.80
N VAL A 29 -7.36 14.36 -13.55
CA VAL A 29 -6.17 14.98 -12.98
C VAL A 29 -5.99 14.55 -11.52
N ARG A 30 -7.07 14.51 -10.73
CA ARG A 30 -7.04 14.00 -9.34
C ARG A 30 -6.60 12.53 -9.30
N ASP A 31 -7.18 11.69 -10.13
CA ASP A 31 -6.82 10.26 -10.21
C ASP A 31 -5.34 10.08 -10.58
N ARG A 32 -4.83 10.86 -11.55
CA ARG A 32 -3.41 10.87 -11.89
C ARG A 32 -2.53 11.34 -10.73
N LEU A 33 -2.95 12.36 -9.99
CA LEU A 33 -2.21 12.86 -8.81
C LEU A 33 -2.17 11.82 -7.68
N HIS A 34 -3.25 11.06 -7.48
CA HIS A 34 -3.29 9.98 -6.50
C HIS A 34 -2.31 8.87 -6.86
N VAL A 35 -2.33 8.42 -8.11
CA VAL A 35 -1.38 7.41 -8.62
C VAL A 35 0.05 7.91 -8.49
N HIS A 36 0.34 9.12 -8.98
CA HIS A 36 1.65 9.73 -8.90
C HIS A 36 2.15 9.89 -7.46
N GLY A 37 1.31 10.39 -6.56
CA GLY A 37 1.63 10.59 -5.15
C GLY A 37 1.95 9.28 -4.44
N HIS A 38 1.12 8.25 -4.65
CA HIS A 38 1.34 6.92 -4.12
C HIS A 38 2.67 6.31 -4.61
N GLU A 39 2.90 6.31 -5.93
CA GLU A 39 4.13 5.76 -6.52
C GLU A 39 5.38 6.51 -6.06
N THR A 40 5.32 7.83 -6.03
CA THR A 40 6.42 8.68 -5.58
C THR A 40 6.77 8.39 -4.12
N LEU A 41 5.77 8.34 -3.23
CA LEU A 41 5.98 8.03 -1.82
C LEU A 41 6.54 6.62 -1.61
N ARG A 42 5.96 5.62 -2.28
CA ARG A 42 6.45 4.23 -2.27
C ARG A 42 7.93 4.15 -2.67
N ASN A 43 8.32 4.85 -3.73
CA ASN A 43 9.71 4.89 -4.20
C ASN A 43 10.63 5.60 -3.20
N MET A 44 10.19 6.71 -2.61
CA MET A 44 10.95 7.41 -1.56
C MET A 44 11.12 6.58 -0.28
N ILE A 45 10.13 5.76 0.09
CA ILE A 45 10.25 4.81 1.21
C ILE A 45 11.31 3.77 0.88
N ARG A 46 11.22 3.15 -0.31
CA ARG A 46 12.20 2.15 -0.78
C ARG A 46 13.63 2.68 -0.78
N SER A 47 13.81 3.90 -1.28
CA SER A 47 15.13 4.55 -1.37
C SER A 47 15.52 5.32 -0.10
N GLN A 48 14.70 5.28 0.95
CA GLN A 48 14.90 6.00 2.23
C GLN A 48 14.93 7.54 2.12
N ARG A 49 14.65 8.13 0.95
CA ARG A 49 14.64 9.59 0.72
C ARG A 49 13.51 10.28 1.47
N VAL A 50 12.46 9.55 1.84
CA VAL A 50 11.33 10.08 2.60
C VAL A 50 11.78 10.66 3.95
N TYR A 51 12.75 10.03 4.62
CA TYR A 51 13.22 10.47 5.94
C TYR A 51 14.01 11.77 5.86
N GLU A 52 14.86 11.90 4.84
CA GLU A 52 15.59 13.13 4.56
C GLU A 52 14.62 14.28 4.23
N ARG A 53 13.63 14.03 3.36
CA ARG A 53 12.59 14.99 3.00
C ARG A 53 11.78 15.44 4.22
N CYS A 54 11.33 14.53 5.06
CA CYS A 54 10.63 14.89 6.30
C CYS A 54 11.52 15.73 7.24
N ARG A 55 12.82 15.39 7.36
CA ARG A 55 13.79 16.17 8.15
C ARG A 55 13.94 17.60 7.62
N THR A 56 14.03 17.80 6.31
CA THR A 56 14.09 19.16 5.73
C THR A 56 12.86 20.01 6.02
N GLN A 57 11.72 19.38 6.36
CA GLN A 57 10.48 20.05 6.75
C GLN A 57 10.29 20.14 8.28
N GLY A 58 11.35 19.87 9.06
CA GLY A 58 11.29 19.89 10.53
C GLY A 58 10.50 18.73 11.14
N ARG A 59 10.20 17.67 10.37
CA ARG A 59 9.44 16.49 10.82
C ARG A 59 10.35 15.28 10.90
N PHE A 60 10.91 15.04 12.07
CA PHE A 60 11.88 13.96 12.24
C PHE A 60 11.20 12.59 12.29
N VAL A 61 11.64 11.69 11.42
CA VAL A 61 11.29 10.27 11.44
C VAL A 61 12.59 9.47 11.46
N THR A 62 12.86 8.81 12.59
CA THR A 62 14.08 8.02 12.78
C THR A 62 13.73 6.53 12.75
N PRO A 63 13.87 5.86 11.59
CA PRO A 63 13.66 4.42 11.49
C PRO A 63 14.85 3.66 12.12
N THR A 64 14.56 2.51 12.72
CA THR A 64 15.61 1.57 13.16
C THR A 64 16.14 0.73 11.99
N PRO A 65 17.34 0.13 12.06
CA PRO A 65 17.84 -0.77 11.01
C PRO A 65 16.86 -1.90 10.66
N ALA A 66 16.24 -2.53 11.66
CA ALA A 66 15.24 -3.59 11.47
C ALA A 66 13.92 -3.12 10.83
N GLU A 67 13.60 -1.83 10.92
CA GLU A 67 12.47 -1.22 10.20
C GLU A 67 12.83 -0.94 8.74
N LEU A 68 14.05 -0.46 8.49
CA LEU A 68 14.56 -0.26 7.13
C LEU A 68 14.66 -1.56 6.36
N ASP A 69 15.16 -2.62 6.98
CA ASP A 69 15.27 -3.94 6.34
C ASP A 69 13.90 -4.53 6.03
N ALA A 70 12.93 -4.38 6.95
CA ALA A 70 11.55 -4.79 6.70
C ALA A 70 10.93 -4.04 5.52
N LEU A 71 11.05 -2.71 5.49
CA LEU A 71 10.55 -1.89 4.40
C LEU A 71 11.31 -2.11 3.09
N ARG A 72 12.57 -2.56 3.12
CA ARG A 72 13.33 -2.97 1.92
C ARG A 72 12.85 -4.33 1.40
N GLY A 73 12.59 -5.27 2.31
CA GLY A 73 12.18 -6.63 1.98
C GLY A 73 10.70 -6.81 1.59
N SER A 74 9.81 -5.91 2.01
CA SER A 74 8.36 -6.05 1.80
C SER A 74 7.79 -4.94 0.90
N PRO A 75 7.50 -5.23 -0.39
CA PRO A 75 6.72 -4.34 -1.24
C PRO A 75 5.35 -4.00 -0.65
N GLU A 76 4.71 -4.95 0.03
CA GLU A 76 3.40 -4.79 0.65
C GLU A 76 3.42 -3.77 1.78
N ASP A 77 4.40 -3.83 2.69
CA ASP A 77 4.50 -2.84 3.75
C ASP A 77 4.77 -1.43 3.18
N ARG A 78 5.47 -1.31 2.05
CA ARG A 78 5.65 -0.01 1.36
C ARG A 78 4.35 0.48 0.72
N ASP A 79 3.60 -0.41 0.09
CA ASP A 79 2.32 -0.09 -0.54
C ASP A 79 1.29 0.34 0.51
N ASP A 80 1.19 -0.42 1.61
CA ASP A 80 0.27 -0.09 2.69
C ASP A 80 0.66 1.25 3.33
N LEU A 81 1.95 1.49 3.59
CA LEU A 81 2.40 2.76 4.17
C LEU A 81 2.17 3.97 3.24
N ALA A 82 2.40 3.81 1.93
CA ALA A 82 2.13 4.84 0.95
C ALA A 82 0.62 5.11 0.78
N GLY A 83 -0.16 4.03 0.70
CA GLY A 83 -1.62 4.07 0.58
C GLY A 83 -2.29 4.70 1.79
N ASP A 84 -1.90 4.31 3.01
CA ASP A 84 -2.44 4.88 4.25
C ASP A 84 -2.07 6.36 4.38
N THR A 85 -0.89 6.77 3.92
CA THR A 85 -0.49 8.18 3.90
C THR A 85 -1.32 8.98 2.91
N LEU A 86 -1.56 8.45 1.71
CA LEU A 86 -2.43 9.07 0.73
C LEU A 86 -3.86 9.17 1.25
N LEU A 87 -4.40 8.10 1.82
CA LEU A 87 -5.74 8.10 2.42
C LEU A 87 -5.85 9.16 3.52
N LYS A 88 -4.83 9.30 4.37
CA LYS A 88 -4.81 10.33 5.41
C LYS A 88 -4.87 11.75 4.86
N VAL A 89 -4.23 11.99 3.73
CA VAL A 89 -4.31 13.27 3.00
C VAL A 89 -5.72 13.48 2.44
N LEU A 90 -6.30 12.45 1.82
CA LEU A 90 -7.63 12.50 1.22
C LEU A 90 -8.77 12.62 2.25
N GLU A 91 -8.56 12.17 3.48
CA GLU A 91 -9.52 12.35 4.58
C GLU A 91 -9.57 13.77 5.14
N GLN A 92 -8.64 14.66 4.75
CA GLN A 92 -8.66 16.03 5.24
C GLN A 92 -9.80 16.83 4.60
N ALA A 93 -10.47 17.66 5.43
CA ALA A 93 -11.58 18.51 5.00
C ALA A 93 -11.17 19.52 3.91
N GLU A 94 -9.91 19.96 3.93
CA GLU A 94 -9.30 20.73 2.84
C GLU A 94 -8.28 19.86 2.12
N GLN A 95 -8.55 19.58 0.85
CA GLN A 95 -7.65 18.79 0.01
C GLN A 95 -6.41 19.60 -0.37
N PRO A 96 -5.27 18.95 -0.68
CA PRO A 96 -4.06 19.68 -1.04
C PRO A 96 -4.26 20.66 -2.20
N TRP A 97 -5.06 20.29 -3.20
CA TRP A 97 -5.32 21.15 -4.36
C TRP A 97 -6.18 22.38 -4.05
N THR A 98 -6.97 22.40 -2.97
CA THR A 98 -7.82 23.57 -2.64
C THR A 98 -7.03 24.73 -2.04
N THR A 99 -5.84 24.45 -1.50
CA THR A 99 -4.94 25.44 -0.89
C THR A 99 -3.67 25.65 -1.71
N TRP A 100 -3.54 24.96 -2.85
CA TRP A 100 -2.44 25.13 -3.78
C TRP A 100 -2.55 26.47 -4.53
N ASP A 101 -1.40 27.13 -4.71
CA ASP A 101 -1.28 28.39 -5.42
C ASP A 101 -0.07 28.31 -6.35
N ALA A 102 -0.32 28.28 -7.66
CA ALA A 102 0.73 28.17 -8.68
C ALA A 102 1.74 29.33 -8.61
N ARG A 103 1.33 30.51 -8.12
CA ARG A 103 2.19 31.70 -8.01
C ARG A 103 3.31 31.52 -6.99
N LYS A 104 3.18 30.55 -6.07
CA LYS A 104 4.21 30.20 -5.09
C LYS A 104 5.30 29.28 -5.67
N GLY A 105 5.26 29.00 -6.97
CA GLY A 105 6.36 28.35 -7.70
C GLY A 105 6.46 26.83 -7.56
N ALA A 106 5.50 26.18 -6.90
CA ALA A 106 5.44 24.73 -6.78
C ALA A 106 4.43 24.15 -7.77
N SER A 107 4.79 23.09 -8.49
CA SER A 107 3.81 22.31 -9.26
C SER A 107 2.80 21.64 -8.33
N LEU A 108 1.60 21.36 -8.83
CA LEU A 108 0.56 20.66 -8.07
C LEU A 108 1.03 19.28 -7.59
N GLU A 109 1.82 18.58 -8.40
CA GLU A 109 2.48 17.32 -8.02
C GLU A 109 3.43 17.50 -6.82
N THR A 110 4.28 18.53 -6.88
CA THR A 110 5.21 18.86 -5.79
C THR A 110 4.45 19.20 -4.51
N TYR A 111 3.32 19.91 -4.65
CA TYR A 111 2.46 20.26 -3.52
C TYR A 111 1.82 19.03 -2.88
N VAL A 112 1.26 18.11 -3.67
CA VAL A 112 0.71 16.84 -3.19
C VAL A 112 1.77 16.01 -2.47
N VAL A 113 2.99 15.92 -3.02
CA VAL A 113 4.11 15.25 -2.34
C VAL A 113 4.45 15.94 -1.02
N GLY A 114 4.42 17.27 -0.98
CA GLY A 114 4.55 18.05 0.25
C GLY A 114 3.50 17.65 1.30
N ALA A 115 2.23 17.57 0.92
CA ALA A 115 1.14 17.15 1.79
C ALA A 115 1.35 15.72 2.32
N LEU A 116 1.77 14.77 1.47
CA LEU A 116 2.09 13.41 1.90
C LEU A 116 3.19 13.39 2.98
N LEU A 117 4.24 14.18 2.81
CA LEU A 117 5.34 14.28 3.78
C LEU A 117 4.91 14.87 5.13
N LEU A 118 3.88 15.71 5.16
CA LEU A 118 3.32 16.23 6.40
C LEU A 118 2.68 15.12 7.25
N HIS A 119 2.00 14.17 6.60
CA HIS A 119 1.25 13.09 7.26
C HIS A 119 2.06 11.82 7.50
N PHE A 120 3.07 11.58 6.67
CA PHE A 120 3.91 10.38 6.74
C PHE A 120 4.43 10.04 8.15
N PRO A 121 4.94 10.97 8.98
CA PRO A 121 5.44 10.64 10.33
C PRO A 121 4.40 9.95 11.23
N ARG A 122 3.15 10.41 11.15
CA ARG A 122 2.04 9.85 11.94
C ARG A 122 1.71 8.44 11.46
N VAL A 123 1.61 8.26 10.16
CA VAL A 123 1.29 6.98 9.52
C VAL A 123 2.40 5.96 9.76
N PHE A 124 3.66 6.37 9.63
CA PHE A 124 4.83 5.55 9.96
C PHE A 124 4.84 5.11 11.42
N SER A 125 4.45 6.00 12.34
CA SER A 125 4.32 5.65 13.77
C SER A 125 3.25 4.59 14.01
N SER A 126 2.11 4.66 13.32
CA SER A 126 1.06 3.64 13.38
C SER A 126 1.54 2.31 12.78
N TRP A 127 2.16 2.34 11.59
CA TRP A 127 2.74 1.15 10.95
C TRP A 127 3.77 0.47 11.85
N ARG A 128 4.65 1.24 12.51
CA ARG A 128 5.63 0.72 13.47
C ARG A 128 4.96 -0.08 14.60
N LYS A 129 3.88 0.45 15.17
CA LYS A 129 3.12 -0.23 16.23
C LYS A 129 2.50 -1.53 15.72
N ALA A 130 1.80 -1.47 14.58
CA ALA A 130 1.20 -2.65 13.97
C ALA A 130 2.26 -3.72 13.63
N ARG A 131 3.40 -3.31 13.08
CA ARG A 131 4.52 -4.21 12.77
C ARG A 131 5.07 -4.93 14.01
N ARG A 132 5.24 -4.23 15.12
CA ARG A 132 5.68 -4.83 16.39
C ARG A 132 4.67 -5.86 16.87
N HIS A 133 3.38 -5.53 16.81
CA HIS A 133 2.31 -6.46 17.16
C HIS A 133 2.30 -7.70 16.27
N ARG A 134 2.45 -7.55 14.94
CA ARG A 134 2.55 -8.69 14.02
C ARG A 134 3.78 -9.56 14.30
N GLN A 135 4.91 -8.98 14.68
CA GLN A 135 6.09 -9.76 15.08
C GLN A 135 5.85 -10.60 16.33
N GLU A 136 5.17 -10.04 17.33
CA GLU A 136 4.79 -10.74 18.54
C GLU A 136 3.82 -11.88 18.23
N LEU A 137 2.77 -11.62 17.45
CA LEU A 137 1.82 -12.65 17.02
C LEU A 137 2.49 -13.80 16.27
N ARG A 138 3.43 -13.50 15.35
CA ARG A 138 4.20 -14.52 14.64
C ARG A 138 5.02 -15.39 15.58
N ARG A 139 5.57 -14.83 16.66
CA ARG A 139 6.31 -15.60 17.67
C ARG A 139 5.39 -16.56 18.41
N HIS A 140 4.18 -16.11 18.76
CA HIS A 140 3.17 -16.98 19.39
C HIS A 140 2.74 -18.11 18.45
N LEU A 141 2.36 -17.79 17.21
CA LEU A 141 1.96 -18.80 16.23
C LEU A 141 3.08 -19.81 15.90
N ALA A 142 4.34 -19.36 15.88
CA ALA A 142 5.48 -20.26 15.68
C ALA A 142 5.70 -21.21 16.87
N ALA A 143 5.38 -20.78 18.09
CA ALA A 143 5.40 -21.65 19.27
C ALA A 143 4.26 -22.69 19.22
N ASP A 144 3.09 -22.29 18.71
CA ASP A 144 1.90 -23.16 18.60
C ASP A 144 1.93 -24.08 17.36
N ALA A 145 2.86 -23.87 16.42
CA ALA A 145 2.99 -24.65 15.19
C ALA A 145 3.33 -26.14 15.39
N GLY A 146 3.63 -26.57 16.62
CA GLY A 146 3.63 -27.99 17.01
C GLY A 146 2.24 -28.66 16.94
N THR A 147 1.18 -27.86 16.76
CA THR A 147 -0.23 -28.30 16.83
C THR A 147 -1.04 -27.77 15.63
N ALA A 148 -0.41 -27.58 14.47
CA ALA A 148 -1.16 -27.15 13.28
C ALA A 148 -2.31 -28.14 13.00
N PRO A 149 -3.56 -27.66 12.84
CA PRO A 149 -4.66 -28.54 12.50
C PRO A 149 -4.33 -29.18 11.16
N THR A 150 -4.14 -30.50 11.18
CA THR A 150 -4.14 -31.29 9.96
C THR A 150 -5.50 -31.01 9.31
N PRO A 151 -5.58 -30.59 8.04
CA PRO A 151 -6.87 -30.46 7.40
C PRO A 151 -7.53 -31.82 7.53
N ALA A 152 -8.63 -31.88 8.31
CA ALA A 152 -9.38 -33.10 8.50
C ALA A 152 -9.92 -33.48 7.12
N GLY A 153 -9.19 -34.39 6.46
CA GLY A 153 -9.53 -34.89 5.14
C GLY A 153 -10.87 -35.58 5.25
N THR A 154 -11.92 -34.92 4.78
CA THR A 154 -13.19 -35.58 4.51
C THR A 154 -13.00 -36.54 3.34
N GLY A 155 -12.99 -37.84 3.68
CA GLY A 155 -13.17 -38.96 2.77
C GLY A 155 -11.99 -39.31 1.86
N THR A 156 -11.40 -40.50 2.10
CA THR A 156 -10.73 -41.34 1.08
C THR A 156 -9.80 -40.62 0.10
N ALA A 157 -8.96 -39.70 0.56
CA ALA A 157 -7.89 -39.14 -0.27
C ALA A 157 -6.72 -40.14 -0.33
N ASP A 158 -6.27 -40.46 -1.53
CA ASP A 158 -5.03 -41.21 -1.75
C ASP A 158 -3.89 -40.57 -0.92
N PRO A 159 -3.21 -41.33 -0.05
CA PRO A 159 -2.08 -40.84 0.72
C PRO A 159 -1.00 -40.18 -0.14
N ALA A 160 -0.74 -40.71 -1.35
CA ALA A 160 0.24 -40.14 -2.26
C ALA A 160 -0.16 -38.73 -2.70
N LEU A 161 -1.43 -38.53 -3.10
CA LEU A 161 -1.94 -37.20 -3.47
C LEU A 161 -2.03 -36.24 -2.29
N THR A 162 -2.25 -36.74 -1.09
CA THR A 162 -2.21 -35.92 0.13
C THR A 162 -0.81 -35.36 0.35
N VAL A 163 0.23 -36.17 0.14
CA VAL A 163 1.63 -35.73 0.24
C VAL A 163 1.98 -34.72 -0.86
N VAL A 164 1.58 -34.97 -2.11
CA VAL A 164 1.81 -34.04 -3.23
C VAL A 164 1.09 -32.71 -3.00
N ALA A 165 -0.18 -32.73 -2.57
CA ALA A 165 -0.93 -31.52 -2.26
C ALA A 165 -0.28 -30.71 -1.14
N ARG A 166 0.23 -31.39 -0.10
CA ARG A 166 0.96 -30.75 0.99
C ARG A 166 2.26 -30.11 0.52
N ASP A 167 3.06 -30.81 -0.29
CA ASP A 167 4.30 -30.25 -0.84
C ASP A 167 4.04 -29.01 -1.69
N VAL A 168 3.07 -29.07 -2.60
CA VAL A 168 2.67 -27.92 -3.45
C VAL A 168 2.23 -26.74 -2.58
N LEU A 169 1.43 -26.98 -1.54
CA LEU A 169 0.99 -25.94 -0.62
C LEU A 169 2.16 -25.34 0.17
N GLU A 170 3.08 -26.17 0.69
CA GLU A 170 4.27 -25.72 1.40
C GLU A 170 5.20 -24.88 0.51
N ARG A 171 5.37 -25.26 -0.76
CA ARG A 171 6.12 -24.47 -1.75
C ARG A 171 5.43 -23.13 -2.03
N ALA A 172 4.11 -23.12 -2.21
CA ALA A 172 3.36 -21.89 -2.40
C ALA A 172 3.45 -20.95 -1.18
N LEU A 173 3.30 -21.49 0.04
CA LEU A 173 3.43 -20.72 1.28
C LEU A 173 4.84 -20.16 1.49
N ARG A 174 5.89 -20.84 1.03
CA ARG A 174 7.27 -20.32 1.08
C ARG A 174 7.47 -19.06 0.23
N THR A 175 6.69 -18.87 -0.83
CA THR A 175 6.74 -17.65 -1.65
C THR A 175 5.97 -16.48 -1.05
N ALA A 176 5.14 -16.73 -0.04
CA ALA A 176 4.34 -15.70 0.62
C ALA A 176 5.18 -14.92 1.64
N ASP A 177 5.01 -13.60 1.66
CA ASP A 177 5.49 -12.75 2.75
C ASP A 177 4.99 -13.31 4.10
N PRO A 178 5.78 -13.23 5.19
CA PRO A 178 5.37 -13.72 6.50
C PRO A 178 3.98 -13.28 6.96
N ASP A 179 3.53 -12.06 6.66
CA ASP A 179 2.17 -11.65 7.02
C ASP A 179 1.10 -12.37 6.20
N VAL A 180 1.34 -12.58 4.91
CA VAL A 180 0.42 -13.32 4.05
C VAL A 180 0.25 -14.75 4.54
N ARG A 181 1.34 -15.39 5.02
CA ARG A 181 1.25 -16.71 5.64
C ARG A 181 0.35 -16.73 6.87
N VAL A 182 0.50 -15.74 7.77
CA VAL A 182 -0.37 -15.63 8.94
C VAL A 182 -1.84 -15.43 8.53
N ILE A 183 -2.09 -14.55 7.56
CA ILE A 183 -3.44 -14.35 7.02
C ILE A 183 -4.03 -15.66 6.49
N LEU A 184 -3.26 -16.42 5.69
CA LEU A 184 -3.72 -17.68 5.11
C LEU A 184 -4.02 -18.73 6.19
N VAL A 185 -3.18 -18.85 7.23
CA VAL A 185 -3.41 -19.77 8.35
C VAL A 185 -4.69 -19.40 9.11
N LEU A 186 -4.87 -18.13 9.47
CA LEU A 186 -6.06 -17.69 10.22
C LEU A 186 -7.35 -17.84 9.39
N VAL A 187 -7.31 -17.50 8.10
CA VAL A 187 -8.46 -17.69 7.21
C VAL A 187 -8.79 -19.17 7.02
N ALA A 188 -7.76 -20.04 6.90
CA ALA A 188 -7.97 -21.49 6.80
C ALA A 188 -8.55 -22.09 8.09
N ALA A 189 -8.23 -21.51 9.25
CA ALA A 189 -8.84 -21.85 10.54
C ALA A 189 -10.26 -21.26 10.72
N GLY A 190 -10.82 -20.60 9.71
CA GLY A 190 -12.21 -20.10 9.72
C GLY A 190 -12.37 -18.70 10.31
N HIS A 191 -11.29 -17.99 10.64
CA HIS A 191 -11.41 -16.62 11.14
C HIS A 191 -11.95 -15.68 10.05
N PRO A 192 -12.94 -14.81 10.36
CA PRO A 192 -13.45 -13.83 9.40
C PRO A 192 -12.37 -12.78 9.09
N ARG A 193 -12.35 -12.27 7.86
CA ARG A 193 -11.31 -11.33 7.38
C ARG A 193 -11.19 -10.08 8.26
N ARG A 194 -12.32 -9.56 8.74
CA ARG A 194 -12.36 -8.48 9.72
C ARG A 194 -11.57 -8.80 11.00
N ALA A 195 -11.78 -9.98 11.60
CA ALA A 195 -11.06 -10.38 12.81
C ALA A 195 -9.56 -10.57 12.53
N VAL A 196 -9.21 -11.13 11.36
CA VAL A 196 -7.80 -11.23 10.92
C VAL A 196 -7.18 -9.84 10.78
N ALA A 197 -7.90 -8.87 10.22
CA ALA A 197 -7.44 -7.51 10.06
C ALA A 197 -7.20 -6.83 11.42
N GLU A 198 -8.17 -6.93 12.33
CA GLU A 198 -8.09 -6.44 13.70
C GLU A 198 -6.87 -7.04 14.43
N GLN A 199 -6.67 -8.36 14.33
CA GLN A 199 -5.55 -9.07 14.95
C GLN A 199 -4.19 -8.72 14.33
N LEU A 200 -4.13 -8.30 13.06
CA LEU A 200 -2.89 -7.90 12.39
C LEU A 200 -2.62 -6.39 12.47
N GLY A 201 -3.57 -5.61 13.03
CA GLY A 201 -3.49 -4.16 13.08
C GLY A 201 -3.41 -3.51 11.70
N ILE A 202 -4.09 -4.08 10.70
CA ILE A 202 -4.21 -3.54 9.33
C ILE A 202 -5.68 -3.42 8.94
N SER A 203 -5.98 -2.73 7.85
CA SER A 203 -7.36 -2.65 7.36
C SER A 203 -7.82 -3.98 6.76
N GLU A 204 -9.13 -4.25 6.80
CA GLU A 204 -9.71 -5.43 6.12
C GLU A 204 -9.41 -5.40 4.62
N ARG A 205 -9.40 -4.20 4.01
CA ARG A 205 -9.02 -4.02 2.61
C ARG A 205 -7.54 -4.36 2.34
N ALA A 206 -6.64 -4.10 3.28
CA ALA A 206 -5.24 -4.53 3.18
C ALA A 206 -5.13 -6.07 3.23
N VAL A 207 -5.91 -6.74 4.08
CA VAL A 207 -6.00 -8.22 4.09
C VAL A 207 -6.45 -8.74 2.72
N GLU A 208 -7.51 -8.17 2.16
CA GLU A 208 -8.03 -8.56 0.84
C GLU A 208 -7.01 -8.32 -0.28
N GLY A 209 -6.36 -7.15 -0.27
CA GLY A 209 -5.35 -6.79 -1.26
C GLY A 209 -4.14 -7.73 -1.21
N ARG A 210 -3.65 -8.04 -0.01
CA ARG A 210 -2.54 -8.98 0.22
C ARG A 210 -2.91 -10.39 -0.29
N LEU A 211 -4.11 -10.89 0.03
CA LEU A 211 -4.61 -12.18 -0.49
C LEU A 211 -4.78 -12.19 -2.00
N HIS A 212 -5.31 -11.11 -2.57
CA HIS A 212 -5.51 -10.98 -4.01
C HIS A 212 -4.18 -11.03 -4.77
N ARG A 213 -3.19 -10.25 -4.33
CA ARG A 213 -1.85 -10.23 -4.93
C ARG A 213 -1.17 -11.59 -4.82
N PHE A 214 -1.22 -12.22 -3.66
CA PHE A 214 -0.68 -13.58 -3.49
C PHE A 214 -1.34 -14.59 -4.45
N ARG A 215 -2.67 -14.59 -4.54
CA ARG A 215 -3.39 -15.47 -5.48
C ARG A 215 -3.03 -15.20 -6.94
N LYS A 216 -2.82 -13.93 -7.31
CA LYS A 216 -2.37 -13.56 -8.65
C LYS A 216 -0.96 -14.07 -8.91
N GLN A 217 -0.02 -13.84 -7.99
CA GLN A 217 1.35 -14.34 -8.08
C GLN A 217 1.41 -15.87 -8.24
N ILE A 218 0.65 -16.62 -7.43
CA ILE A 218 0.61 -18.08 -7.54
C ILE A 218 0.04 -18.50 -8.90
N ARG A 219 -1.09 -17.90 -9.31
CA ARG A 219 -1.74 -18.20 -10.60
C ARG A 219 -0.82 -17.99 -11.80
N ASP A 220 -0.04 -16.91 -11.78
CA ASP A 220 0.83 -16.51 -12.87
C ASP A 220 2.19 -17.26 -12.83
N SER A 221 2.42 -18.11 -11.82
CA SER A 221 3.64 -18.89 -11.65
C SER A 221 3.47 -20.36 -12.04
N ALA A 222 4.58 -21.08 -12.20
CA ALA A 222 4.57 -22.54 -12.40
C ALA A 222 3.83 -23.29 -11.26
N LEU A 223 3.90 -22.78 -10.02
CA LEU A 223 3.16 -23.35 -8.88
C LEU A 223 1.64 -23.30 -9.09
N GLY A 224 1.13 -22.31 -9.82
CA GLY A 224 -0.28 -22.22 -10.17
C GLY A 224 -0.74 -23.31 -11.13
N GLN A 225 0.18 -23.87 -11.93
CA GLN A 225 -0.09 -25.04 -12.74
C GLN A 225 -0.12 -26.30 -11.86
N ASP A 226 0.89 -26.50 -11.01
CA ASP A 226 0.95 -27.63 -10.05
C ASP A 226 -0.32 -27.71 -9.18
N VAL A 227 -0.77 -26.58 -8.62
CA VAL A 227 -2.00 -26.51 -7.82
C VAL A 227 -3.23 -26.96 -8.63
N ARG A 228 -3.34 -26.54 -9.89
CA ARG A 228 -4.47 -26.91 -10.75
C ARG A 228 -4.46 -28.39 -11.09
N ASP A 229 -3.29 -28.96 -11.32
CA ASP A 229 -3.15 -30.37 -11.66
C ASP A 229 -3.51 -31.26 -10.46
N VAL A 230 -3.05 -30.92 -9.25
CA VAL A 230 -3.48 -31.60 -8.01
C VAL A 230 -5.00 -31.52 -7.78
N LEU A 231 -5.60 -30.35 -7.99
CA LEU A 231 -7.06 -30.18 -7.81
C LEU A 231 -7.87 -30.97 -8.84
N ARG A 232 -7.39 -31.08 -10.10
CA ARG A 232 -8.02 -31.88 -11.15
C ARG A 232 -7.97 -33.37 -10.80
N GLU A 233 -6.84 -33.84 -10.29
CA GLU A 233 -6.63 -35.22 -9.91
C GLU A 233 -7.49 -35.59 -8.69
N GLN A 234 -7.58 -34.72 -7.68
CA GLN A 234 -8.50 -34.90 -6.55
C GLN A 234 -9.99 -34.89 -6.96
N ALA A 235 -10.39 -34.05 -7.91
CA ALA A 235 -11.75 -34.04 -8.42
C ALA A 235 -12.09 -35.33 -9.19
N SER A 236 -11.12 -35.88 -9.93
CA SER A 236 -11.27 -37.12 -10.70
C SER A 236 -11.42 -38.35 -9.80
N LEU A 237 -10.81 -38.34 -8.61
CA LEU A 237 -10.95 -39.42 -7.61
C LEU A 237 -12.23 -39.34 -6.77
N ARG A 238 -12.94 -38.22 -6.81
CA ARG A 238 -14.19 -37.99 -6.08
C ARG A 238 -15.44 -38.19 -6.95
N ALA A 239 -15.28 -38.33 -8.26
CA ALA A 239 -16.34 -38.58 -9.24
C ALA A 239 -16.53 -40.09 -9.45
#